data_AF-A0AAV2ZFX7-F1
#
_entry.id   AF-A0AAV2ZFX7-F1
#
_cell.length_a   1.000
_cell.length_b   1.000
_cell.length_c   1.000
_cell.angle_alpha   90.00
_cell.angle_beta   90.00
_cell.angle_gamma   90.00
#
_symmetry.space_group_name_H-M   'P 1'
#
loop_
_entity.id
_entity.type
_entity.pdbx_description
1 polymer ?
#
loop_
_entity_poly.entity_id
_entity_poly.type
_entity_poly.pdbx_seq_one_letter_code
_entity_poly.pdbx_strand_id
1 'polypeptide(L)'
;MWEKLFWTAVAVAVFSSQSYYILARFLRLLCHTYFRKIRVYGINNLPREGPVILCPNHPNMMIDVLLVVTECVKHGRNPFAWAKGSLFANPAVGALLRALGAVPVYRPKKVTDGVQDVDTDMSKEEIEAANKRMFEHSWKVLAAGNLMILFPEGTSYTAPKMLKLRTGVMRVAAGFVKGYDRPIPIIPVGLTYFNKDRFRSQVLLEFGTPLTLRPQDITSEAFLKDEFAEVKRLTTMLEDKMHDVTLNASDFSTIEVARMMRRLYLNTAASIDANKEVRLTQQIINMLEGEHPDDDTKTKIDKVRENVLRYREDLNRLRLKDQDIIAQIQTNSLMQMFLERMLYLLVLLPLATPGLALNFPFYFLAQKLNKAAGFTESKSMFKIFAAGVLVPIQWLFLILVAWWLLGSSYAYGLAVSLPLLLYSHIRVLEESRSIFENVNFLFNIAAHSDQVAKLRQERAPLVLEVQELVSSHVDGQIIASVKKEMEHSPKRRPLIKRVPSTSDTLLS
;
A
#
# COMPACT_ATOMS: atom_id res chain seq x y z
N MET A 1 42.07 -24.06 -18.96
CA MET A 1 42.04 -23.53 -17.57
C MET A 1 41.77 -22.03 -17.55
N TRP A 2 42.55 -21.23 -18.29
CA TRP A 2 42.38 -19.77 -18.43
C TRP A 2 41.00 -19.32 -18.92
N GLU A 3 40.42 -19.99 -19.91
CA GLU A 3 39.08 -19.68 -20.42
C GLU A 3 37.98 -19.90 -19.36
N LYS A 4 38.05 -21.01 -18.60
CA LYS A 4 37.12 -21.28 -17.49
C LYS A 4 37.27 -20.26 -16.35
N LEU A 5 38.50 -19.83 -16.06
CA LEU A 5 38.76 -18.79 -15.05
C LEU A 5 38.24 -17.43 -15.51
N PHE A 6 38.43 -17.08 -16.79
CA PHE A 6 37.90 -15.85 -17.37
C PHE A 6 36.37 -15.81 -17.31
N TRP A 7 35.69 -16.86 -17.78
CA TRP A 7 34.22 -16.91 -17.73
C TRP A 7 33.69 -16.96 -16.29
N THR A 8 34.38 -17.63 -15.37
CA THR A 8 34.04 -17.59 -13.94
C THR A 8 34.21 -16.18 -13.38
N ALA A 9 35.30 -15.47 -13.70
CA ALA A 9 35.53 -14.10 -13.23
C ALA A 9 34.50 -13.12 -13.81
N VAL A 10 34.14 -13.25 -15.09
CA VAL A 10 33.07 -12.47 -15.73
C VAL A 10 31.73 -12.79 -15.09
N ALA A 11 31.41 -14.07 -14.85
CA ALA A 11 30.17 -14.46 -14.20
C ALA A 11 30.08 -13.91 -12.78
N VAL A 12 31.17 -13.94 -12.00
CA VAL A 12 31.25 -13.33 -10.67
C VAL A 12 31.08 -11.80 -10.76
N ALA A 13 31.75 -11.12 -11.68
CA ALA A 13 31.63 -9.67 -11.85
C ALA A 13 30.21 -9.24 -12.26
N VAL A 14 29.58 -9.98 -13.19
CA VAL A 14 28.18 -9.78 -13.59
C VAL A 14 27.26 -10.09 -12.42
N PHE A 15 27.45 -11.18 -11.71
CA PHE A 15 26.62 -11.53 -10.56
C PHE A 15 26.75 -10.49 -9.45
N SER A 16 27.95 -10.04 -9.11
CA SER A 16 28.19 -8.99 -8.12
C SER A 16 27.54 -7.66 -8.53
N SER A 17 27.68 -7.24 -9.78
CA SER A 17 27.09 -5.98 -10.28
C SER A 17 25.57 -6.03 -10.48
N GLN A 18 25.01 -7.21 -10.78
CA GLN A 18 23.58 -7.40 -11.03
C GLN A 18 22.81 -7.95 -9.83
N SER A 19 23.49 -8.46 -8.79
CA SER A 19 22.88 -9.09 -7.61
C SER A 19 21.81 -8.22 -6.98
N TYR A 20 22.10 -6.93 -6.82
CA TYR A 20 21.16 -5.94 -6.30
C TYR A 20 19.90 -5.84 -7.17
N TYR A 21 20.05 -5.71 -8.49
CA TYR A 21 18.92 -5.61 -9.43
C TYR A 21 18.12 -6.91 -9.51
N ILE A 22 18.77 -8.07 -9.46
CA ILE A 22 18.11 -9.39 -9.43
C ILE A 22 17.27 -9.51 -8.16
N LEU A 23 17.83 -9.14 -7.01
CA LEU A 23 17.13 -9.16 -5.74
C LEU A 23 15.97 -8.17 -5.71
N ALA A 24 16.15 -6.94 -6.22
CA ALA A 24 15.07 -5.97 -6.34
C ALA A 24 13.94 -6.49 -7.25
N ARG A 25 14.26 -7.14 -8.38
CA ARG A 25 13.27 -7.79 -9.25
C ARG A 25 12.55 -8.94 -8.56
N PHE A 26 13.26 -9.74 -7.76
CA PHE A 26 12.67 -10.82 -6.97
C PHE A 26 11.73 -10.27 -5.88
N LEU A 27 12.16 -9.27 -5.11
CA LEU A 27 11.32 -8.60 -4.10
C LEU A 27 10.09 -7.95 -4.76
N ARG A 28 10.26 -7.37 -5.95
CA ARG A 28 9.15 -6.84 -6.76
C ARG A 28 8.18 -7.95 -7.15
N LEU A 29 8.66 -9.10 -7.60
CA LEU A 29 7.84 -10.27 -7.92
C LEU A 29 7.05 -10.74 -6.68
N LEU A 30 7.68 -10.80 -5.51
CA LEU A 30 7.00 -11.15 -4.26
C LEU A 30 5.88 -10.15 -3.94
N CYS A 31 6.14 -8.84 -4.08
CA CYS A 31 5.12 -7.81 -3.88
C CYS A 31 3.95 -7.95 -4.88
N HIS A 32 4.21 -8.22 -6.16
CA HIS A 32 3.16 -8.42 -7.18
C HIS A 32 2.43 -9.76 -7.06
N THR A 33 3.05 -10.75 -6.42
CA THR A 33 2.39 -12.01 -6.04
C THR A 33 1.44 -11.75 -4.88
N TYR A 34 1.86 -10.98 -3.87
CA TYR A 34 1.04 -10.65 -2.72
C TYR A 34 -0.09 -9.67 -3.02
N PHE A 35 0.21 -8.53 -3.64
CA PHE A 35 -0.77 -7.53 -4.03
C PHE A 35 -1.27 -7.78 -5.45
N ARG A 36 -2.59 -7.81 -5.63
CA ARG A 36 -3.21 -7.99 -6.94
C ARG A 36 -2.98 -6.81 -7.85
N LYS A 37 -2.99 -5.60 -7.29
CA LYS A 37 -2.70 -4.37 -8.02
C LYS A 37 -1.85 -3.45 -7.14
N ILE A 38 -0.70 -3.08 -7.68
CA ILE A 38 0.15 -1.99 -7.18
C ILE A 38 0.00 -0.89 -8.20
N ARG A 39 -0.69 0.20 -7.85
CA ARG A 39 -0.87 1.33 -8.75
C ARG A 39 0.05 2.47 -8.34
N VAL A 40 0.74 3.06 -9.31
CA VAL A 40 1.76 4.09 -9.07
C VAL A 40 1.35 5.35 -9.81
N TYR A 41 1.29 6.48 -9.11
CA TYR A 41 0.95 7.79 -9.64
C TYR A 41 2.02 8.80 -9.29
N GLY A 42 2.11 9.87 -10.09
CA GLY A 42 3.06 10.96 -9.86
C GLY A 42 4.53 10.58 -10.03
N ILE A 43 4.85 9.40 -10.58
CA ILE A 43 6.24 8.94 -10.74
C ILE A 43 7.12 9.90 -11.55
N ASN A 44 6.50 10.75 -12.40
CA ASN A 44 7.19 11.81 -13.13
C ASN A 44 7.78 12.91 -12.22
N ASN A 45 7.32 13.01 -10.97
CA ASN A 45 7.88 13.90 -9.96
C ASN A 45 9.24 13.40 -9.45
N LEU A 46 9.60 12.13 -9.66
CA LEU A 46 10.90 11.57 -9.32
C LEU A 46 11.94 11.97 -10.39
N PRO A 47 12.96 12.77 -10.04
CA PRO A 47 14.06 13.08 -10.96
C PRO A 47 14.78 11.81 -11.41
N ARG A 48 15.17 11.77 -12.69
CA ARG A 48 15.95 10.67 -13.28
C ARG A 48 17.35 10.57 -12.68
N GLU A 49 17.92 11.71 -12.28
CA GLU A 49 19.29 11.85 -11.79
C GLU A 49 19.36 12.86 -10.64
N GLY A 50 20.49 12.88 -9.92
CA GLY A 50 20.75 13.81 -8.83
C GLY A 50 20.26 13.35 -7.45
N PRO A 51 20.59 14.10 -6.38
CA PRO A 51 20.16 13.78 -5.02
C PRO A 51 18.64 13.90 -4.89
N VAL A 52 17.99 12.96 -4.20
CA VAL A 52 16.55 13.01 -3.90
C VAL A 52 16.29 12.43 -2.52
N ILE A 53 15.44 13.09 -1.73
CA ILE A 53 14.88 12.48 -0.51
C ILE A 53 13.43 12.10 -0.80
N LEU A 54 13.08 10.83 -0.60
CA LEU A 54 11.71 10.34 -0.62
C LEU A 54 11.17 10.26 0.81
N CYS A 55 9.98 10.79 1.02
CA CYS A 55 9.31 10.83 2.31
C CYS A 55 7.98 10.06 2.26
N PRO A 56 8.03 8.72 2.36
CA PRO A 56 6.83 7.91 2.51
C PRO A 56 6.21 8.01 3.91
N ASN A 57 4.88 7.94 4.01
CA ASN A 57 4.21 7.56 5.26
C ASN A 57 4.47 6.07 5.59
N HIS A 58 4.25 5.65 6.83
CA HIS A 58 4.59 4.29 7.29
C HIS A 58 3.41 3.45 7.82
N PRO A 59 2.32 3.25 7.04
CA PRO A 59 1.15 2.51 7.50
C PRO A 59 1.36 0.98 7.52
N ASN A 60 2.49 0.49 7.02
CA ASN A 60 2.92 -0.90 7.09
C ASN A 60 4.33 -0.94 7.69
N MET A 61 4.91 -2.12 7.86
CA MET A 61 6.34 -2.22 8.22
C MET A 61 7.19 -2.28 6.94
N MET A 62 8.10 -3.25 6.84
CA MET A 62 9.05 -3.39 5.72
C MET A 62 8.42 -3.40 4.33
N ILE A 63 7.15 -3.76 4.19
CA ILE A 63 6.47 -3.74 2.88
C ILE A 63 6.40 -2.32 2.29
N ASP A 64 6.28 -1.28 3.11
CA ASP A 64 6.34 0.10 2.64
C ASP A 64 7.67 0.39 1.95
N VAL A 65 8.77 0.02 2.62
CA VAL A 65 10.14 0.19 2.10
C VAL A 65 10.31 -0.58 0.80
N LEU A 66 9.86 -1.85 0.75
CA LEU A 66 9.99 -2.70 -0.44
C LEU A 66 9.23 -2.13 -1.64
N LEU A 67 8.01 -1.63 -1.43
CA LEU A 67 7.21 -1.04 -2.51
C LEU A 67 7.92 0.19 -3.11
N VAL A 68 8.44 1.09 -2.27
CA VAL A 68 9.15 2.29 -2.74
C VAL A 68 10.49 1.93 -3.39
N VAL A 69 11.29 1.06 -2.76
CA VAL A 69 12.60 0.61 -3.28
C VAL A 69 12.43 -0.04 -4.65
N THR A 70 11.50 -0.99 -4.79
CA THR A 70 11.35 -1.75 -6.04
C THR A 70 10.85 -0.89 -7.19
N GLU A 71 10.01 0.12 -6.94
CA GLU A 71 9.64 1.08 -7.98
C GLU A 71 10.80 2.03 -8.30
N CYS A 72 11.59 2.49 -7.32
CA CYS A 72 12.79 3.28 -7.59
C CYS A 72 13.79 2.54 -8.50
N VAL A 73 14.09 1.28 -8.20
CA VAL A 73 15.01 0.45 -8.98
C VAL A 73 14.49 0.20 -10.40
N LYS A 74 13.20 -0.05 -10.55
CA LYS A 74 12.54 -0.18 -11.87
C LYS A 74 12.72 1.09 -12.72
N HIS A 75 12.76 2.25 -12.08
CA HIS A 75 12.98 3.54 -12.75
C HIS A 75 14.47 3.93 -12.85
N GLY A 76 15.40 2.98 -12.65
CA GLY A 76 16.84 3.19 -12.85
C GLY A 76 17.53 3.99 -11.73
N ARG A 77 16.89 4.10 -10.57
CA ARG A 77 17.45 4.81 -9.42
C ARG A 77 17.99 3.84 -8.38
N ASN A 78 18.98 4.26 -7.60
CA ASN A 78 19.58 3.49 -6.52
C ASN A 78 19.07 3.97 -5.15
N PRO A 79 18.08 3.28 -4.56
CA PRO A 79 17.53 3.66 -3.27
C PRO A 79 18.36 3.18 -2.08
N PHE A 80 18.54 4.10 -1.13
CA PHE A 80 19.02 3.83 0.22
C PHE A 80 17.91 4.17 1.20
N ALA A 81 17.79 3.45 2.31
CA ALA A 81 16.70 3.65 3.26
C ALA A 81 17.19 3.68 4.70
N TRP A 82 16.63 4.55 5.52
CA TRP A 82 16.85 4.48 6.97
C TRP A 82 16.12 3.26 7.56
N ALA A 83 16.83 2.51 8.38
CA ALA A 83 16.31 1.31 9.04
C ALA A 83 16.66 1.33 10.53
N LYS A 84 15.76 0.74 11.34
CA LYS A 84 15.90 0.64 12.79
C LYS A 84 17.25 0.00 13.16
N GLY A 85 18.03 0.66 14.01
CA GLY A 85 19.38 0.23 14.40
C GLY A 85 19.43 -1.17 15.02
N SER A 86 18.39 -1.54 15.77
CA SER A 86 18.26 -2.89 16.35
C SER A 86 18.30 -4.02 15.31
N LEU A 87 17.91 -3.77 14.05
CA LEU A 87 17.95 -4.77 12.98
C LEU A 87 19.39 -5.14 12.56
N PHE A 88 20.36 -4.29 12.88
CA PHE A 88 21.78 -4.49 12.58
C PHE A 88 22.54 -5.18 13.72
N ALA A 89 21.86 -5.55 14.82
CA ALA A 89 22.48 -6.21 15.96
C ALA A 89 23.07 -7.58 15.57
N ASN A 90 22.41 -8.32 14.66
CA ASN A 90 22.98 -9.55 14.09
C ASN A 90 23.94 -9.19 12.94
N PRO A 91 25.24 -9.58 12.98
CA PRO A 91 26.22 -9.21 11.98
C PRO A 91 25.88 -9.64 10.55
N ALA A 92 25.30 -10.84 10.38
CA ALA A 92 24.94 -11.36 9.05
C ALA A 92 23.75 -10.60 8.46
N VAL A 93 22.72 -10.35 9.27
CA VAL A 93 21.55 -9.55 8.86
C VAL A 93 21.97 -8.11 8.58
N GLY A 94 22.81 -7.52 9.45
CA GLY A 94 23.33 -6.18 9.29
C GLY A 94 24.18 -6.02 8.02
N ALA A 95 25.03 -6.99 7.69
CA ALA A 95 25.81 -6.98 6.45
C ALA A 95 24.92 -7.04 5.21
N LEU A 96 23.90 -7.91 5.23
CA LEU A 96 22.90 -7.98 4.16
C LEU A 96 22.16 -6.64 4.01
N LEU A 97 21.63 -6.08 5.10
CA LEU A 97 20.91 -4.80 5.08
C LEU A 97 21.76 -3.67 4.51
N ARG A 98 23.04 -3.57 4.90
CA ARG A 98 23.98 -2.57 4.33
C ARG A 98 24.19 -2.77 2.84
N ALA A 99 24.32 -4.02 2.38
CA ALA A 99 24.45 -4.34 0.95
C ALA A 99 23.18 -3.97 0.15
N LEU A 100 22.01 -3.90 0.80
CA LEU A 100 20.76 -3.43 0.21
C LEU A 100 20.56 -1.92 0.29
N GLY A 101 21.54 -1.17 0.79
CA GLY A 101 21.46 0.28 0.95
C GLY A 101 20.72 0.73 2.21
N ALA A 102 20.55 -0.14 3.21
CA ALA A 102 19.96 0.26 4.48
C ALA A 102 21.00 0.94 5.38
N VAL A 103 20.61 2.10 5.95
CA VAL A 103 21.42 2.91 6.86
C VAL A 103 20.86 2.79 8.28
N PRO A 104 21.65 2.34 9.27
CA PRO A 104 21.17 2.17 10.63
C PRO A 104 20.88 3.52 11.30
N VAL A 105 19.72 3.62 11.95
CA VAL A 105 19.29 4.78 12.73
C VAL A 105 19.06 4.36 14.17
N TYR A 106 19.73 5.03 15.11
CA TYR A 106 19.63 4.74 16.54
C TYR A 106 18.80 5.81 17.24
N ARG A 107 17.72 5.39 17.90
CA ARG A 107 16.79 6.28 18.61
C ARG A 107 16.88 6.06 20.12
N PRO A 108 16.86 7.13 20.94
CA PRO A 108 16.85 6.99 22.38
C PRO A 108 15.55 6.36 22.87
N LYS A 109 15.61 5.65 24.00
CA LYS A 109 14.44 5.05 24.67
C LYS A 109 13.38 6.11 24.94
N LYS A 110 12.17 5.90 24.44
CA LYS A 110 10.97 6.63 24.89
C LYS A 110 9.92 5.63 25.33
N VAL A 111 9.37 5.87 26.53
CA VAL A 111 8.12 5.27 26.97
C VAL A 111 7.03 6.24 26.51
N THR A 112 6.23 5.83 25.54
CA THR A 112 5.02 6.55 25.14
C THR A 112 3.89 5.55 25.09
N ASP A 113 2.81 5.84 25.85
CA ASP A 113 1.52 5.14 25.83
C ASP A 113 1.60 3.60 25.95
N GLY A 114 2.39 3.10 26.90
CA GLY A 114 2.43 1.66 27.24
C GLY A 114 3.11 0.77 26.20
N VAL A 115 3.55 1.31 25.06
CA VAL A 115 4.33 0.58 24.04
C VAL A 115 5.81 0.92 24.20
N GLN A 116 6.59 -0.04 24.68
CA GLN A 116 8.05 0.08 24.75
C GLN A 116 8.66 -0.14 23.35
N ASP A 117 8.82 0.91 22.53
CA ASP A 117 9.69 0.84 21.35
C ASP A 117 11.15 1.06 21.78
N VAL A 118 11.78 0.00 22.30
CA VAL A 118 13.22 -0.01 22.60
C VAL A 118 13.97 -0.22 21.29
N ASP A 119 14.83 0.74 20.92
CA ASP A 119 15.71 0.62 19.75
C ASP A 119 17.14 0.23 20.13
N THR A 120 17.67 0.79 21.22
CA THR A 120 19.04 0.53 21.67
C THR A 120 19.22 0.84 23.16
N ASP A 121 20.17 0.15 23.79
CA ASP A 121 20.65 0.39 25.16
C ASP A 121 21.86 1.34 25.22
N MET A 122 22.27 1.90 24.09
CA MET A 122 23.41 2.81 23.96
C MET A 122 23.25 4.10 24.80
N SER A 123 24.37 4.66 25.24
CA SER A 123 24.42 5.96 25.93
C SER A 123 23.97 7.10 25.02
N LYS A 124 23.67 8.26 25.60
CA LYS A 124 23.31 9.45 24.82
C LYS A 124 24.44 9.89 23.89
N GLU A 125 25.68 9.87 24.37
CA GLU A 125 26.86 10.24 23.57
C GLU A 125 27.07 9.27 22.40
N GLU A 126 26.89 7.97 22.64
CA GLU A 126 27.01 6.96 21.60
C GLU A 126 25.93 7.10 20.51
N ILE A 127 24.70 7.40 20.91
CA ILE A 127 23.59 7.69 19.99
C ILE A 127 23.89 8.94 19.17
N GLU A 128 24.43 10.00 19.79
CA GLU A 128 24.78 11.24 19.09
C GLU A 128 25.91 11.01 18.07
N ALA A 129 26.96 10.29 18.46
CA ALA A 129 28.04 9.91 17.55
C ALA A 129 27.54 9.03 16.40
N ALA A 130 26.66 8.06 16.67
CA ALA A 130 26.05 7.22 15.64
C ALA A 130 25.15 8.03 14.69
N ASN A 131 24.36 8.96 15.22
CA ASN A 131 23.53 9.85 14.42
C ASN A 131 24.38 10.76 13.52
N LYS A 132 25.50 11.30 14.02
CA LYS A 132 26.43 12.08 13.20
C LYS A 132 26.96 11.26 12.02
N ARG A 133 27.43 10.02 12.27
CA ARG A 133 27.89 9.11 11.21
C ARG A 133 26.78 8.78 10.21
N MET A 134 25.56 8.58 10.68
CA MET A 134 24.38 8.35 9.82
C MET A 134 24.08 9.56 8.93
N PHE A 135 24.11 10.79 9.46
CA PHE A 135 23.93 12.01 8.67
C PHE A 135 25.04 12.15 7.61
N GLU A 136 26.31 12.01 8.01
CA GLU A 136 27.45 12.08 7.08
C GLU A 136 27.35 11.03 5.96
N HIS A 137 26.95 9.80 6.30
CA HIS A 137 26.73 8.75 5.32
C HIS A 137 25.57 9.10 4.37
N SER A 138 24.44 9.59 4.91
CA SER A 138 23.29 10.01 4.11
C SER A 138 23.67 11.12 3.13
N TRP A 139 24.49 12.09 3.56
CA TRP A 139 24.97 13.15 2.67
C TRP A 139 25.90 12.64 1.58
N LYS A 140 26.80 11.68 1.88
CA LYS A 140 27.65 11.04 0.87
C LYS A 140 26.82 10.28 -0.17
N VAL A 141 25.80 9.55 0.27
CA VAL A 141 24.86 8.83 -0.62
C VAL A 141 24.17 9.81 -1.56
N LEU A 142 23.61 10.90 -1.02
CA LEU A 142 22.96 11.96 -1.80
C LEU A 142 23.94 12.65 -2.76
N ALA A 143 25.16 12.96 -2.31
CA ALA A 143 26.19 13.60 -3.12
C ALA A 143 26.60 12.77 -4.34
N ALA A 144 26.54 11.45 -4.22
CA ALA A 144 26.74 10.49 -5.32
C ALA A 144 25.54 10.40 -6.28
N GLY A 145 24.50 11.21 -6.12
CA GLY A 145 23.33 11.25 -7.01
C GLY A 145 22.30 10.13 -6.76
N ASN A 146 22.43 9.43 -5.64
CA ASN A 146 21.47 8.40 -5.21
C ASN A 146 20.29 9.04 -4.46
N LEU A 147 19.30 8.21 -4.13
CA LEU A 147 18.14 8.65 -3.36
C LEU A 147 18.12 8.06 -1.95
N MET A 148 17.57 8.82 -1.01
CA MET A 148 17.35 8.43 0.38
C MET A 148 15.86 8.33 0.68
N ILE A 149 15.41 7.18 1.18
CA ILE A 149 14.05 6.93 1.64
C ILE A 149 14.03 7.10 3.16
N LEU A 150 13.35 8.14 3.61
CA LEU A 150 13.28 8.53 5.01
C LEU A 150 11.82 8.57 5.46
N PHE A 151 11.45 7.78 6.46
CA PHE A 151 10.09 7.79 7.04
C PHE A 151 10.01 8.86 8.15
N PRO A 152 9.38 10.03 7.89
CA PRO A 152 9.46 11.17 8.79
C PRO A 152 8.70 10.96 10.12
N GLU A 153 7.73 10.06 10.17
CA GLU A 153 7.00 9.67 11.38
C GLU A 153 7.89 8.91 12.39
N GLY A 154 8.87 8.19 11.86
CA GLY A 154 9.85 7.43 12.63
C GLY A 154 9.34 6.12 13.25
N THR A 155 8.11 5.67 12.99
CA THR A 155 7.59 4.34 13.37
C THR A 155 6.45 3.92 12.45
N SER A 156 6.18 2.62 12.32
CA SER A 156 5.04 2.10 11.57
C SER A 156 3.75 2.14 12.41
N TYR A 157 2.58 2.23 11.77
CA TYR A 157 1.33 2.40 12.50
C TYR A 157 0.09 1.75 11.84
N THR A 158 -0.96 1.57 12.64
CA THR A 158 -2.34 1.31 12.17
C THR A 158 -3.25 2.40 12.72
N ALA A 159 -3.42 3.49 11.99
CA ALA A 159 -4.18 4.67 12.41
C ALA A 159 -4.90 5.31 11.22
N PRO A 160 -5.99 6.08 11.45
CA PRO A 160 -6.78 6.72 10.41
C PRO A 160 -6.12 7.96 9.79
N LYS A 161 -5.03 8.44 10.40
CA LYS A 161 -4.22 9.56 9.92
C LYS A 161 -2.75 9.28 10.13
N MET A 162 -1.91 10.03 9.43
CA MET A 162 -0.47 9.98 9.66
C MET A 162 -0.08 10.48 11.05
N LEU A 163 1.07 10.01 11.53
CA LEU A 163 1.66 10.52 12.76
C LEU A 163 2.37 11.83 12.50
N LYS A 164 2.53 12.63 13.56
CA LYS A 164 3.28 13.89 13.47
C LYS A 164 4.72 13.64 13.01
N LEU A 165 5.17 14.48 12.07
CA LEU A 165 6.50 14.34 11.50
C LEU A 165 7.60 14.76 12.48
N ARG A 166 8.72 14.04 12.43
CA ARG A 166 9.98 14.42 13.09
C ARG A 166 10.82 15.26 12.15
N THR A 167 11.66 16.12 12.72
CA THR A 167 12.54 17.05 11.97
C THR A 167 13.70 16.37 11.24
N GLY A 168 13.91 15.06 11.41
CA GLY A 168 15.07 14.33 10.89
C GLY A 168 15.29 14.51 9.39
N VAL A 169 14.22 14.43 8.59
CA VAL A 169 14.27 14.64 7.13
C VAL A 169 14.81 16.02 6.79
N MET A 170 14.24 17.08 7.38
CA MET A 170 14.65 18.45 7.10
C MET A 170 16.07 18.75 7.58
N ARG A 171 16.50 18.11 8.68
CA ARG A 171 17.89 18.18 9.13
C ARG A 171 18.87 17.54 8.14
N VAL A 172 18.52 16.38 7.55
CA VAL A 172 19.34 15.78 6.48
C VAL A 172 19.42 16.73 5.30
N ALA A 173 18.27 17.24 4.83
CA ALA A 173 18.20 18.14 3.69
C ALA A 173 19.01 19.41 3.91
N ALA A 174 18.80 20.13 5.01
CA ALA A 174 19.52 21.35 5.33
C ALA A 174 21.03 21.12 5.47
N GLY A 175 21.44 20.05 6.16
CA GLY A 175 22.86 19.70 6.27
C GLY A 175 23.51 19.34 4.94
N PHE A 176 22.77 18.68 4.04
CA PHE A 176 23.26 18.37 2.69
C PHE A 176 23.49 19.64 1.88
N VAL A 177 22.50 20.54 1.85
CA VAL A 177 22.60 21.80 1.09
C VAL A 177 23.75 22.65 1.63
N LYS A 178 23.93 22.72 2.96
CA LYS A 178 25.05 23.43 3.60
C LYS A 178 26.42 22.87 3.19
N GLY A 179 26.55 21.55 3.14
CA GLY A 179 27.84 20.89 2.88
C GLY A 179 28.21 20.79 1.40
N TYR A 180 27.23 20.78 0.49
CA TYR A 180 27.45 20.48 -0.93
C TYR A 180 27.01 21.58 -1.89
N ASP A 181 26.33 22.64 -1.40
CA ASP A 181 25.84 23.78 -2.19
C ASP A 181 25.02 23.35 -3.42
N ARG A 182 24.11 22.40 -3.22
CA ARG A 182 23.25 21.83 -4.27
C ARG A 182 21.80 21.77 -3.81
N PRO A 183 20.83 22.03 -4.70
CA PRO A 183 19.42 21.87 -4.36
C PRO A 183 19.09 20.40 -4.12
N ILE A 184 18.14 20.16 -3.21
CA ILE A 184 17.66 18.81 -2.90
C ILE A 184 16.12 18.76 -2.93
N PRO A 185 15.52 18.03 -3.89
CA PRO A 185 14.09 17.75 -3.89
C PRO A 185 13.74 16.72 -2.81
N ILE A 186 12.73 17.06 -2.02
CA ILE A 186 12.10 16.21 -1.01
C ILE A 186 10.70 15.87 -1.52
N ILE A 187 10.46 14.60 -1.84
CA ILE A 187 9.23 14.15 -2.48
C ILE A 187 8.36 13.40 -1.46
N PRO A 188 7.18 13.91 -1.11
CA PRO A 188 6.23 13.16 -0.28
C PRO A 188 5.73 11.95 -1.08
N VAL A 189 5.66 10.78 -0.43
CA VAL A 189 5.16 9.55 -1.05
C VAL A 189 3.99 9.01 -0.22
N GLY A 190 2.83 8.94 -0.84
CA GLY A 190 1.62 8.39 -0.24
C GLY A 190 1.49 6.90 -0.48
N LEU A 191 1.46 6.12 0.59
CA LEU A 191 1.14 4.69 0.60
C LEU A 191 -0.27 4.51 1.15
N THR A 192 -1.22 4.19 0.27
CA THR A 192 -2.61 3.92 0.65
C THR A 192 -2.95 2.46 0.38
N TYR A 193 -3.09 1.69 1.46
CA TYR A 193 -3.50 0.30 1.40
C TYR A 193 -5.02 0.20 1.44
N PHE A 194 -5.59 -0.52 0.48
CA PHE A 194 -7.01 -0.87 0.55
C PHE A 194 -7.25 -1.98 1.56
N ASN A 195 -6.31 -2.89 1.75
CA ASN A 195 -6.23 -3.77 2.91
C ASN A 195 -4.77 -4.23 2.99
N LYS A 196 -4.09 -3.95 4.10
CA LYS A 196 -2.64 -4.15 4.19
C LYS A 196 -2.22 -5.57 4.54
N ASP A 197 -3.05 -6.36 5.23
CA ASP A 197 -2.70 -7.71 5.70
C ASP A 197 -3.35 -8.85 4.92
N ARG A 198 -4.24 -8.53 3.97
CA ARG A 198 -4.95 -9.50 3.14
C ARG A 198 -4.22 -9.79 1.83
N PHE A 199 -4.01 -11.07 1.56
CA PHE A 199 -3.45 -11.55 0.30
C PHE A 199 -4.37 -11.17 -0.88
N ARG A 200 -3.75 -10.79 -2.01
CA ARG A 200 -4.39 -10.27 -3.24
C ARG A 200 -5.20 -9.00 -3.04
N SER A 201 -4.85 -8.20 -2.02
CA SER A 201 -5.33 -6.84 -1.85
C SER A 201 -4.68 -5.87 -2.85
N GLN A 202 -4.95 -4.58 -2.71
CA GLN A 202 -4.45 -3.50 -3.56
C GLN A 202 -3.73 -2.45 -2.73
N VAL A 203 -2.74 -1.82 -3.33
CA VAL A 203 -2.02 -0.69 -2.75
C VAL A 203 -1.82 0.38 -3.82
N LEU A 204 -1.96 1.63 -3.39
CA LEU A 204 -1.70 2.84 -4.16
C LEU A 204 -0.41 3.48 -3.66
N LEU A 205 0.50 3.78 -4.58
CA LEU A 205 1.68 4.61 -4.36
C LEU A 205 1.49 5.92 -5.12
N GLU A 206 1.61 7.05 -4.44
CA GLU A 206 1.50 8.37 -5.05
C GLU A 206 2.72 9.23 -4.71
N PHE A 207 3.51 9.58 -5.72
CA PHE A 207 4.64 10.50 -5.58
C PHE A 207 4.11 11.94 -5.75
N GLY A 208 4.07 12.70 -4.67
CA GLY A 208 3.53 14.06 -4.66
C GLY A 208 4.48 15.10 -5.22
N THR A 209 4.06 16.36 -5.18
CA THR A 209 4.85 17.49 -5.71
C THR A 209 6.08 17.74 -4.83
N PRO A 210 7.29 17.83 -5.41
CA PRO A 210 8.52 18.02 -4.65
C PRO A 210 8.52 19.33 -3.85
N LEU A 211 9.04 19.28 -2.63
CA LEU A 211 9.52 20.41 -1.86
C LEU A 211 11.04 20.51 -2.08
N THR A 212 11.51 21.49 -2.85
CA THR A 212 12.94 21.62 -3.15
C THR A 212 13.58 22.62 -2.19
N LEU A 213 14.52 22.15 -1.37
CA LEU A 213 15.36 23.00 -0.56
C LEU A 213 16.60 23.43 -1.37
N ARG A 214 16.85 24.73 -1.46
CA ARG A 214 17.90 25.35 -2.26
C ARG A 214 18.94 26.04 -1.36
N PRO A 215 20.17 26.28 -1.86
CA PRO A 215 21.19 27.02 -1.11
C PRO A 215 20.71 28.38 -0.56
N GLN A 216 19.95 29.13 -1.36
CA GLN A 216 19.38 30.41 -0.93
C GLN A 216 18.44 30.30 0.30
N ASP A 217 17.79 29.14 0.50
CA ASP A 217 16.83 28.96 1.58
C ASP A 217 17.56 28.81 2.93
N ILE A 218 18.72 28.13 2.92
CA ILE A 218 19.57 27.93 4.11
C ILE A 218 20.46 29.14 4.44
N THR A 219 20.71 30.03 3.47
CA THR A 219 21.45 31.28 3.66
C THR A 219 20.54 32.47 3.97
N SER A 220 19.23 32.25 4.06
CA SER A 220 18.27 33.31 4.40
C SER A 220 18.51 33.84 5.83
N GLU A 221 18.23 35.12 6.05
CA GLU A 221 18.37 35.73 7.38
C GLU A 221 17.57 34.98 8.45
N ALA A 222 16.37 34.49 8.09
CA ALA A 222 15.53 33.70 8.99
C ALA A 222 16.21 32.39 9.42
N PHE A 223 16.81 31.66 8.46
CA PHE A 223 17.49 30.39 8.74
C PHE A 223 18.77 30.62 9.56
N LEU A 224 19.54 31.66 9.26
CA LEU A 224 20.77 32.00 10.01
C LEU A 224 20.48 32.47 11.43
N LYS A 225 19.33 33.14 11.65
CA LYS A 225 18.90 33.59 12.97
C LYS A 225 18.44 32.44 13.87
N ASP A 226 17.61 31.53 13.34
CA ASP A 226 17.10 30.38 14.09
C ASP A 226 16.88 29.16 13.18
N GLU A 227 17.95 28.38 12.99
CA GLU A 227 17.92 27.14 12.21
C GLU A 227 16.90 26.13 12.74
N PHE A 228 16.72 26.04 14.06
CA PHE A 228 15.82 25.06 14.65
C PHE A 228 14.36 25.38 14.34
N ALA A 229 13.96 26.65 14.51
CA ALA A 229 12.62 27.10 14.17
C ALA A 229 12.33 26.93 12.68
N GLU A 230 13.29 27.25 11.80
CA GLU A 230 13.11 27.15 10.36
C GLU A 230 13.02 25.69 9.88
N VAL A 231 13.86 24.80 10.42
CA VAL A 231 13.74 23.35 10.19
C VAL A 231 12.38 22.82 10.63
N LYS A 232 11.84 23.29 11.75
CA LYS A 232 10.50 22.91 12.23
C LYS A 232 9.41 23.42 11.28
N ARG A 233 9.51 24.67 10.82
CA ARG A 233 8.58 25.26 9.82
C ARG A 233 8.57 24.48 8.51
N LEU A 234 9.75 24.14 7.98
CA LEU A 234 9.90 23.30 6.78
C LEU A 234 9.35 21.88 6.99
N THR A 235 9.46 21.35 8.22
CA THR A 235 8.86 20.04 8.57
C THR A 235 7.34 20.11 8.51
N THR A 236 6.72 21.18 9.01
CA THR A 236 5.27 21.40 8.89
C THR A 236 4.85 21.56 7.42
N MET A 237 5.60 22.28 6.60
CA MET A 237 5.32 22.35 5.16
C MET A 237 5.39 20.98 4.45
N LEU A 238 6.28 20.09 4.90
CA LEU A 238 6.34 18.72 4.39
C LEU A 238 5.13 17.90 4.87
N GLU A 239 4.70 18.09 6.12
CA GLU A 239 3.50 17.45 6.68
C GLU A 239 2.26 17.79 5.83
N ASP A 240 2.06 19.07 5.51
CA ASP A 240 0.97 19.53 4.63
C ASP A 240 1.04 18.87 3.24
N LYS A 241 2.23 18.82 2.64
CA LYS A 241 2.44 18.15 1.34
C LYS A 241 2.26 16.64 1.38
N MET A 242 2.50 16.00 2.52
CA MET A 242 2.23 14.58 2.70
C MET A 242 0.74 14.30 2.91
N HIS A 243 0.00 15.24 3.52
CA HIS A 243 -1.46 15.17 3.60
C HIS A 243 -2.12 15.12 2.22
N ASP A 244 -1.58 15.83 1.23
CA ASP A 244 -2.08 15.82 -0.16
C ASP A 244 -2.04 14.44 -0.85
N VAL A 245 -1.18 13.54 -0.37
CA VAL A 245 -0.98 12.19 -0.96
C VAL A 245 -1.41 11.05 -0.04
N THR A 246 -1.99 11.35 1.13
CA THR A 246 -2.40 10.34 2.11
C THR A 246 -3.85 10.50 2.55
N LEU A 247 -4.43 9.45 3.14
CA LEU A 247 -5.73 9.53 3.79
C LEU A 247 -5.55 9.91 5.27
N ASN A 248 -6.23 10.95 5.70
CA ASN A 248 -6.15 11.50 7.06
C ASN A 248 -7.53 11.83 7.57
N ALA A 249 -7.98 11.07 8.57
CA ALA A 249 -9.20 11.32 9.33
C ALA A 249 -8.93 11.22 10.84
N SER A 250 -9.80 11.82 11.64
CA SER A 250 -9.77 11.73 13.11
C SER A 250 -9.95 10.29 13.60
N ASP A 251 -10.80 9.50 12.95
CA ASP A 251 -11.16 8.14 13.33
C ASP A 251 -11.44 7.23 12.10
N PHE A 252 -11.46 5.90 12.30
CA PHE A 252 -11.70 4.95 11.20
C PHE A 252 -13.13 5.01 10.65
N SER A 253 -14.13 5.30 11.49
CA SER A 253 -15.53 5.45 11.07
C SER A 253 -15.67 6.59 10.07
N THR A 254 -14.97 7.71 10.28
CA THR A 254 -14.98 8.83 9.32
C THR A 254 -14.43 8.44 7.95
N ILE A 255 -13.39 7.61 7.87
CA ILE A 255 -12.92 7.04 6.59
C ILE A 255 -14.00 6.16 5.94
N GLU A 256 -14.69 5.34 6.73
CA GLU A 256 -15.75 4.45 6.24
C GLU A 256 -16.94 5.24 5.69
N VAL A 257 -17.37 6.30 6.40
CA VAL A 257 -18.39 7.24 5.95
C VAL A 257 -17.97 7.92 4.66
N ALA A 258 -16.78 8.51 4.62
CA ALA A 258 -16.30 9.24 3.45
C ALA A 258 -16.23 8.35 2.20
N ARG A 259 -15.87 7.07 2.36
CA ARG A 259 -15.91 6.08 1.28
C ARG A 259 -17.33 5.72 0.84
N MET A 260 -18.27 5.63 1.76
CA MET A 260 -19.67 5.39 1.43
C MET A 260 -20.28 6.60 0.73
N MET A 261 -20.06 7.81 1.26
CA MET A 261 -20.46 9.07 0.61
C MET A 261 -19.88 9.18 -0.79
N ARG A 262 -18.59 8.85 -0.99
CA ARG A 262 -18.00 8.80 -2.34
C ARG A 262 -18.77 7.88 -3.27
N ARG A 263 -19.24 6.72 -2.82
CA ARG A 263 -19.99 5.77 -3.66
C ARG A 263 -21.38 6.28 -3.99
N LEU A 264 -22.07 6.81 -2.99
CA LEU A 264 -23.38 7.45 -3.16
C LEU A 264 -23.27 8.63 -4.13
N TYR A 265 -22.20 9.42 -4.02
CA TYR A 265 -21.88 10.51 -4.94
C TYR A 265 -21.73 10.02 -6.38
N LEU A 266 -20.87 9.02 -6.61
CA LEU A 266 -20.63 8.45 -7.94
C LEU A 266 -21.88 7.78 -8.50
N ASN A 267 -22.75 7.23 -7.64
CA ASN A 267 -24.01 6.58 -7.98
C ASN A 267 -23.92 5.61 -9.17
N THR A 268 -22.82 4.88 -9.28
CA THR A 268 -22.57 3.98 -10.40
C THR A 268 -21.88 2.71 -9.92
N ALA A 269 -22.15 1.60 -10.61
CA ALA A 269 -21.41 0.35 -10.43
C ALA A 269 -20.03 0.38 -11.13
N ALA A 270 -19.74 1.42 -11.92
CA ALA A 270 -18.44 1.61 -12.53
C ALA A 270 -17.39 2.06 -11.49
N SER A 271 -16.15 1.57 -11.65
CA SER A 271 -15.01 2.05 -10.85
C SER A 271 -14.36 3.24 -11.55
N ILE A 272 -13.96 4.25 -10.78
CA ILE A 272 -13.04 5.29 -11.26
C ILE A 272 -11.59 4.90 -10.97
N ASP A 273 -10.65 5.67 -11.49
CA ASP A 273 -9.24 5.53 -11.19
C ASP A 273 -8.94 5.62 -9.68
N ALA A 274 -8.02 4.78 -9.18
CA ALA A 274 -7.79 4.65 -7.74
C ALA A 274 -7.20 5.91 -7.11
N ASN A 275 -6.41 6.69 -7.86
CA ASN A 275 -5.91 7.96 -7.37
C ASN A 275 -7.06 8.93 -7.12
N LYS A 276 -8.02 9.01 -8.06
CA LYS A 276 -9.22 9.82 -7.89
C LYS A 276 -10.13 9.30 -6.77
N GLU A 277 -10.23 7.98 -6.60
CA GLU A 277 -10.95 7.39 -5.46
C GLU A 277 -10.39 7.88 -4.13
N VAL A 278 -9.06 7.88 -3.97
CA VAL A 278 -8.38 8.30 -2.74
C VAL A 278 -8.49 9.81 -2.55
N ARG A 279 -8.22 10.61 -3.58
CA ARG A 279 -8.31 12.07 -3.51
C ARG A 279 -9.73 12.56 -3.20
N LEU A 280 -10.74 12.01 -3.86
CA LEU A 280 -12.13 12.37 -3.57
C LEU A 280 -12.52 11.94 -2.15
N THR A 281 -12.06 10.79 -1.67
CA THR A 281 -12.27 10.39 -0.27
C THR A 281 -11.61 11.37 0.71
N GLN A 282 -10.38 11.82 0.46
CA GLN A 282 -9.73 12.80 1.34
C GLN A 282 -10.48 14.13 1.37
N GLN A 283 -10.96 14.61 0.23
CA GLN A 283 -11.76 15.83 0.17
C GLN A 283 -13.09 15.71 0.93
N ILE A 284 -13.75 14.56 0.84
CA ILE A 284 -14.94 14.29 1.64
C ILE A 284 -14.59 14.25 3.14
N ILE A 285 -13.43 13.70 3.53
CA ILE A 285 -12.99 13.75 4.94
C ILE A 285 -12.77 15.20 5.37
N ASN A 286 -12.07 16.01 4.57
CA ASN A 286 -11.86 17.43 4.86
C ASN A 286 -13.20 18.18 4.99
N MET A 287 -14.21 17.84 4.19
CA MET A 287 -15.55 18.38 4.31
C MET A 287 -16.25 17.91 5.59
N LEU A 288 -16.04 16.66 6.04
CA LEU A 288 -16.68 16.13 7.25
C LEU A 288 -16.06 16.67 8.55
N GLU A 289 -14.77 16.97 8.54
CA GLU A 289 -14.01 17.36 9.74
C GLU A 289 -13.56 18.83 9.73
N GLY A 290 -13.77 19.54 8.63
CA GLY A 290 -13.36 20.93 8.44
C GLY A 290 -14.16 21.92 9.27
N GLU A 291 -13.62 23.13 9.39
CA GLU A 291 -14.37 24.25 9.97
C GLU A 291 -15.45 24.72 8.99
N HIS A 292 -16.68 24.82 9.47
CA HIS A 292 -17.82 25.29 8.69
C HIS A 292 -18.17 26.72 9.09
N PRO A 293 -18.47 27.61 8.11
CA PRO A 293 -18.74 29.01 8.38
C PRO A 293 -20.07 29.25 9.10
N ASP A 294 -20.99 28.30 9.06
CA ASP A 294 -22.29 28.38 9.74
C ASP A 294 -22.67 27.05 10.42
N ASP A 295 -23.45 27.15 11.51
CA ASP A 295 -23.90 26.01 12.31
C ASP A 295 -24.96 25.14 11.61
N ASP A 296 -25.71 25.68 10.64
CA ASP A 296 -26.75 24.97 9.87
C ASP A 296 -26.12 23.98 8.89
N THR A 297 -25.08 24.40 8.17
CA THR A 297 -24.25 23.58 7.28
C THR A 297 -23.63 22.42 8.06
N LYS A 298 -23.07 22.69 9.24
CA LYS A 298 -22.54 21.65 10.12
C LYS A 298 -23.62 20.66 10.54
N THR A 299 -24.78 21.14 10.96
CA THR A 299 -25.93 20.30 11.34
C THR A 299 -26.40 19.44 10.17
N LYS A 300 -26.43 19.99 8.95
CA LYS A 300 -26.78 19.25 7.72
C LYS A 300 -25.76 18.16 7.41
N ILE A 301 -24.47 18.46 7.53
CA ILE A 301 -23.39 17.48 7.32
C ILE A 301 -23.47 16.34 8.34
N ASP A 302 -23.66 16.66 9.63
CA ASP A 302 -23.78 15.66 10.70
C ASP A 302 -24.99 14.75 10.50
N LYS A 303 -26.12 15.31 10.08
CA LYS A 303 -27.33 14.54 9.75
C LYS A 303 -27.09 13.58 8.59
N VAL A 304 -26.45 14.02 7.51
CA VAL A 304 -26.14 13.15 6.37
C VAL A 304 -25.12 12.08 6.77
N ARG A 305 -24.11 12.42 7.58
CA ARG A 305 -23.15 11.47 8.14
C ARG A 305 -23.84 10.35 8.91
N GLU A 306 -24.80 10.69 9.77
CA GLU A 306 -25.57 9.70 10.54
C GLU A 306 -26.41 8.79 9.63
N ASN A 307 -27.10 9.36 8.64
CA ASN A 307 -27.89 8.60 7.68
C ASN A 307 -27.02 7.64 6.85
N VAL A 308 -25.83 8.09 6.43
CA VAL A 308 -24.86 7.25 5.70
C VAL A 308 -24.33 6.12 6.57
N LEU A 309 -24.05 6.38 7.85
CA LEU A 309 -23.63 5.34 8.80
C LEU A 309 -24.71 4.27 8.96
N ARG A 310 -25.95 4.68 9.18
CA ARG A 310 -27.10 3.78 9.33
C ARG A 310 -27.31 2.93 8.09
N TYR A 311 -27.31 3.55 6.90
CA TYR A 311 -27.41 2.85 5.62
C TYR A 311 -26.30 1.80 5.46
N ARG A 312 -25.06 2.14 5.82
CA ARG A 312 -23.92 1.21 5.78
C ARG A 312 -24.10 0.05 6.75
N GLU A 313 -24.56 0.29 7.97
CA GLU A 313 -24.81 -0.77 8.95
C GLU A 313 -25.87 -1.76 8.47
N ASP A 314 -26.94 -1.27 7.85
CA ASP A 314 -27.98 -2.14 7.28
C ASP A 314 -27.47 -2.94 6.07
N LEU A 315 -26.64 -2.34 5.20
CA LEU A 315 -25.92 -3.08 4.17
C LEU A 315 -25.05 -4.20 4.75
N ASN A 316 -24.28 -3.90 5.80
CA ASN A 316 -23.38 -4.86 6.45
C ASN A 316 -24.15 -6.01 7.11
N ARG A 317 -25.30 -5.73 7.75
CA ARG A 317 -26.19 -6.76 8.33
C ARG A 317 -26.66 -7.76 7.27
N LEU A 318 -26.98 -7.28 6.07
CA LEU A 318 -27.37 -8.14 4.94
C LEU A 318 -26.19 -8.68 4.13
N ARG A 319 -24.94 -8.34 4.51
CA ARG A 319 -23.72 -8.65 3.75
C ARG A 319 -23.80 -8.21 2.28
N LEU A 320 -24.47 -7.09 2.04
CA LEU A 320 -24.62 -6.46 0.73
C LEU A 320 -23.66 -5.27 0.60
N LYS A 321 -23.29 -4.94 -0.64
CA LYS A 321 -22.51 -3.74 -0.97
C LYS A 321 -23.43 -2.70 -1.63
N ASP A 322 -23.09 -1.42 -1.56
CA ASP A 322 -23.88 -0.37 -2.25
C ASP A 322 -24.11 -0.65 -3.74
N GLN A 323 -23.07 -1.14 -4.45
CA GLN A 323 -23.15 -1.54 -5.86
C GLN A 323 -24.20 -2.65 -6.13
N ASP A 324 -24.46 -3.49 -5.14
CA ASP A 324 -25.41 -4.59 -5.22
C ASP A 324 -26.86 -4.06 -5.19
N ILE A 325 -27.07 -2.89 -4.57
CA ILE A 325 -28.38 -2.20 -4.49
C ILE A 325 -28.70 -1.49 -5.83
N ILE A 326 -27.68 -0.91 -6.48
CA ILE A 326 -27.78 -0.25 -7.80
C ILE A 326 -28.18 -1.25 -8.89
N ALA A 327 -27.73 -2.50 -8.78
CA ALA A 327 -28.02 -3.54 -9.77
C ALA A 327 -29.52 -3.90 -9.75
N GLN A 328 -30.28 -3.39 -10.72
CA GLN A 328 -31.64 -3.85 -10.99
C GLN A 328 -31.58 -5.16 -11.78
N ILE A 329 -31.54 -6.29 -11.07
CA ILE A 329 -31.52 -7.62 -11.68
C ILE A 329 -32.94 -8.20 -11.71
N GLN A 330 -33.38 -8.66 -12.89
CA GLN A 330 -34.65 -9.38 -13.04
C GLN A 330 -34.54 -10.79 -12.43
N THR A 331 -35.57 -11.28 -11.74
CA THR A 331 -35.55 -12.54 -10.96
C THR A 331 -35.17 -13.78 -11.78
N ASN A 332 -35.68 -13.92 -13.00
CA ASN A 332 -35.36 -15.06 -13.88
C ASN A 332 -33.88 -15.10 -14.28
N SER A 333 -33.19 -13.96 -14.29
CA SER A 333 -31.75 -13.90 -14.55
C SER A 333 -30.90 -14.28 -13.34
N LEU A 334 -31.44 -14.24 -12.10
CA LEU A 334 -30.69 -14.59 -10.88
C LEU A 334 -30.37 -16.10 -10.84
N MET A 335 -31.34 -16.95 -11.17
CA MET A 335 -31.15 -18.41 -11.18
C MET A 335 -30.14 -18.84 -12.25
N GLN A 336 -30.24 -18.26 -13.45
CA GLN A 336 -29.27 -18.49 -14.52
C GLN A 336 -27.87 -18.03 -14.10
N MET A 337 -27.74 -16.83 -13.52
CA MET A 337 -26.46 -16.34 -13.01
C MET A 337 -25.89 -17.25 -11.92
N PHE A 338 -26.72 -17.77 -11.01
CA PHE A 338 -26.27 -18.73 -10.00
C PHE A 338 -25.73 -20.01 -10.62
N LEU A 339 -26.47 -20.62 -11.56
CA LEU A 339 -26.07 -21.84 -12.26
C LEU A 339 -24.78 -21.64 -13.07
N GLU A 340 -24.65 -20.53 -13.80
CA GLU A 340 -23.42 -20.19 -14.54
C GLU A 340 -22.20 -20.10 -13.60
N ARG A 341 -22.39 -19.58 -12.39
CA ARG A 341 -21.30 -19.50 -11.39
C ARG A 341 -20.97 -20.84 -10.75
N MET A 342 -21.97 -21.67 -10.49
CA MET A 342 -21.75 -23.04 -10.03
C MET A 342 -21.00 -23.87 -11.07
N LEU A 343 -21.39 -23.77 -12.34
CA LEU A 343 -20.69 -24.43 -13.45
C LEU A 343 -19.25 -23.93 -13.58
N TYR A 344 -19.04 -22.61 -13.48
CA TYR A 344 -17.69 -22.05 -13.51
C TYR A 344 -16.81 -22.56 -12.37
N LEU A 345 -17.35 -22.67 -11.14
CA LEU A 345 -16.62 -23.30 -10.02
C LEU A 345 -16.30 -24.76 -10.31
N LEU A 346 -17.24 -25.52 -10.87
CA LEU A 346 -17.08 -26.94 -11.18
C LEU A 346 -15.91 -27.18 -12.15
N VAL A 347 -15.68 -26.27 -13.10
CA VAL A 347 -14.52 -26.33 -14.02
C VAL A 347 -13.23 -25.84 -13.36
N LEU A 348 -13.32 -24.78 -12.56
CA LEU A 348 -12.15 -24.12 -11.96
C LEU A 348 -11.53 -24.95 -10.82
N LEU A 349 -12.35 -25.69 -10.07
CA LEU A 349 -11.94 -26.40 -8.87
C LEU A 349 -10.99 -27.59 -9.18
N PRO A 350 -11.24 -28.47 -10.17
CA PRO A 350 -10.29 -29.50 -10.59
C PRO A 350 -8.97 -28.96 -11.12
N LEU A 351 -8.97 -27.78 -11.74
CA LEU A 351 -7.74 -27.13 -12.21
C LEU A 351 -6.91 -26.57 -11.05
N ALA A 352 -7.55 -26.24 -9.94
CA ALA A 352 -6.92 -25.70 -8.74
C ALA A 352 -6.48 -26.77 -7.75
N THR A 353 -7.12 -27.94 -7.73
CA THR A 353 -6.88 -28.99 -6.71
C THR A 353 -5.42 -29.39 -6.59
N PRO A 354 -4.60 -29.54 -7.66
CA PRO A 354 -3.19 -29.87 -7.49
C PRO A 354 -2.43 -28.74 -6.81
N GLY A 355 -2.71 -27.49 -7.17
CA GLY A 355 -2.11 -26.31 -6.56
C GLY A 355 -2.55 -26.08 -5.11
N LEU A 356 -3.83 -26.31 -4.80
CA LEU A 356 -4.39 -26.27 -3.45
C LEU A 356 -3.73 -27.31 -2.55
N ALA A 357 -3.65 -28.57 -3.00
CA ALA A 357 -3.04 -29.66 -2.25
C ALA A 357 -1.55 -29.37 -1.98
N LEU A 358 -0.83 -28.91 -3.02
CA LEU A 358 0.57 -28.56 -2.93
C LEU A 358 0.83 -27.42 -1.94
N ASN A 359 -0.01 -26.38 -1.94
CA ASN A 359 0.19 -25.18 -1.12
C ASN A 359 -0.59 -25.22 0.21
N PHE A 360 -1.33 -26.29 0.50
CA PHE A 360 -2.15 -26.43 1.71
C PHE A 360 -1.37 -26.14 3.00
N PRO A 361 -0.12 -26.64 3.19
CA PRO A 361 0.65 -26.36 4.40
C PRO A 361 0.91 -24.86 4.64
N PHE A 362 1.02 -24.07 3.57
CA PHE A 362 1.28 -22.62 3.68
C PHE A 362 0.09 -21.85 4.23
N TYR A 363 -1.15 -22.34 4.05
CA TYR A 363 -2.32 -21.69 4.66
C TYR A 363 -2.31 -21.82 6.17
N PHE A 364 -2.04 -23.02 6.67
CA PHE A 364 -1.92 -23.27 8.10
C PHE A 364 -0.76 -22.49 8.70
N LEU A 365 0.37 -22.45 8.01
CA LEU A 365 1.51 -21.64 8.41
C LEU A 365 1.16 -20.14 8.42
N ALA A 366 0.50 -19.63 7.38
CA ALA A 366 0.10 -18.23 7.32
C ALA A 366 -0.87 -17.86 8.46
N GLN A 367 -1.76 -18.76 8.86
CA GLN A 367 -2.62 -18.55 10.04
C GLN A 367 -1.82 -18.51 11.33
N LYS A 368 -0.84 -19.39 11.51
CA LYS A 368 0.08 -19.35 12.66
C LYS A 368 0.90 -18.06 12.68
N LEU A 369 1.47 -17.67 11.54
CA LEU A 369 2.23 -16.42 11.40
C LEU A 369 1.36 -15.19 11.67
N ASN A 370 0.09 -15.19 11.28
CA ASN A 370 -0.85 -14.10 11.62
C ASN A 370 -1.06 -13.96 13.13
N LYS A 371 -1.12 -15.07 13.86
CA LYS A 371 -1.28 -15.06 15.32
C LYS A 371 0.02 -14.66 16.03
N ALA A 372 1.17 -15.02 15.45
CA ALA A 372 2.49 -14.65 15.97
C ALA A 372 2.89 -13.21 15.64
N ALA A 373 2.35 -12.65 14.56
CA ALA A 373 2.51 -11.25 14.18
C ALA A 373 1.79 -10.36 15.20
N GLY A 374 2.51 -9.91 16.24
CA GLY A 374 1.96 -9.09 17.31
C GLY A 374 1.30 -7.78 16.86
N PHE A 375 1.55 -7.34 15.62
CA PHE A 375 0.98 -6.13 15.02
C PHE A 375 0.43 -6.38 13.61
N THR A 376 -0.68 -5.72 13.25
CA THR A 376 -1.32 -5.88 11.93
C THR A 376 -0.41 -5.42 10.78
N GLU A 377 0.37 -4.37 10.97
CA GLU A 377 1.40 -3.89 10.03
C GLU A 377 2.55 -4.88 9.81
N SER A 378 2.73 -5.90 10.64
CA SER A 378 3.77 -6.93 10.42
C SER A 378 3.26 -8.14 9.64
N LYS A 379 1.95 -8.39 9.61
CA LYS A 379 1.35 -9.61 9.03
C LYS A 379 1.70 -9.82 7.55
N SER A 380 1.71 -8.74 6.78
CA SER A 380 2.03 -8.80 5.34
C SER A 380 3.49 -9.15 5.09
N MET A 381 4.40 -8.59 5.88
CA MET A 381 5.82 -8.92 5.90
C MET A 381 6.01 -10.42 6.13
N PHE A 382 5.49 -10.97 7.24
CA PHE A 382 5.67 -12.40 7.54
C PHE A 382 5.17 -13.31 6.42
N LYS A 383 4.01 -13.01 5.81
CA LYS A 383 3.48 -13.79 4.68
C LYS A 383 4.39 -13.74 3.46
N ILE A 384 4.85 -12.54 3.09
CA ILE A 384 5.69 -12.32 1.90
C ILE A 384 7.02 -13.03 2.05
N PHE A 385 7.71 -12.86 3.17
CA PHE A 385 9.03 -13.47 3.39
C PHE A 385 8.94 -14.98 3.60
N ALA A 386 7.94 -15.47 4.36
CA ALA A 386 7.74 -16.90 4.51
C ALA A 386 7.46 -17.57 3.15
N ALA A 387 6.60 -16.98 2.31
CA ALA A 387 6.36 -17.50 0.97
C ALA A 387 7.61 -17.43 0.09
N GLY A 388 8.36 -16.32 0.14
CA GLY A 388 9.58 -16.13 -0.64
C GLY A 388 10.71 -17.11 -0.31
N VAL A 389 10.73 -17.68 0.90
CA VAL A 389 11.73 -18.67 1.32
C VAL A 389 11.20 -20.09 1.20
N LEU A 390 10.01 -20.37 1.74
CA LEU A 390 9.52 -21.73 1.89
C LEU A 390 8.98 -22.32 0.59
N VAL A 391 8.40 -21.51 -0.31
CA VAL A 391 7.91 -22.01 -1.60
C VAL A 391 9.08 -22.52 -2.46
N PRO A 392 10.20 -21.77 -2.64
CA PRO A 392 11.36 -22.31 -3.34
C PRO A 392 11.97 -23.55 -2.68
N ILE A 393 12.04 -23.61 -1.35
CA ILE A 393 12.55 -24.79 -0.63
C ILE A 393 11.67 -26.01 -0.89
N GLN A 394 10.34 -25.85 -0.81
CA GLN A 394 9.40 -26.91 -1.13
C GLN A 394 9.57 -27.38 -2.58
N TRP A 395 9.70 -26.44 -3.53
CA TRP A 395 9.89 -26.78 -4.93
C TRP A 395 11.18 -27.55 -5.16
N LEU A 396 12.29 -27.09 -4.57
CA LEU A 396 13.58 -27.78 -4.65
C LEU A 396 13.46 -29.20 -4.10
N PHE A 397 12.84 -29.37 -2.93
CA PHE A 397 12.61 -30.69 -2.34
C PHE A 397 11.82 -31.60 -3.30
N LEU A 398 10.71 -31.11 -3.86
CA LEU A 398 9.87 -31.89 -4.77
C LEU A 398 10.61 -32.26 -6.08
N ILE A 399 11.39 -31.33 -6.63
CA ILE A 399 12.20 -31.58 -7.83
C ILE A 399 13.27 -32.64 -7.54
N LEU A 400 13.94 -32.56 -6.40
CA LEU A 400 14.96 -33.54 -5.99
C LEU A 400 14.35 -34.93 -5.75
N VAL A 401 13.19 -35.00 -5.10
CA VAL A 401 12.47 -36.26 -4.89
C VAL A 401 11.99 -36.85 -6.22
N ALA A 402 11.45 -36.03 -7.12
CA ALA A 402 11.04 -36.47 -8.46
C ALA A 402 12.24 -36.95 -9.29
N TRP A 403 13.38 -36.26 -9.19
CA TRP A 403 14.62 -36.69 -9.84
C TRP A 403 15.09 -38.04 -9.32
N TRP A 404 15.07 -38.24 -8.01
CA TRP A 404 15.50 -39.49 -7.37
C TRP A 404 14.58 -40.68 -7.68
N LEU A 405 13.26 -40.48 -7.68
CA LEU A 405 12.27 -41.55 -7.88
C LEU A 405 11.94 -41.84 -9.34
N LEU A 406 11.85 -40.81 -10.18
CA LEU A 406 11.28 -40.89 -11.53
C LEU A 406 12.29 -40.52 -12.62
N GLY A 407 13.44 -39.96 -12.25
CA GLY A 407 14.49 -39.55 -13.18
C GLY A 407 14.39 -38.08 -13.63
N SER A 408 15.34 -37.67 -14.47
CA SER A 408 15.55 -36.27 -14.85
C SER A 408 14.41 -35.66 -15.66
N SER A 409 13.80 -36.41 -16.58
CA SER A 409 12.70 -35.93 -17.41
C SER A 409 11.51 -35.44 -16.58
N TYR A 410 11.11 -36.21 -15.56
CA TYR A 410 10.03 -35.84 -14.64
C TYR A 410 10.41 -34.66 -13.74
N ALA A 411 11.66 -34.59 -13.27
CA ALA A 411 12.15 -33.46 -12.49
C ALA A 411 12.09 -32.14 -13.28
N TYR A 412 12.47 -32.15 -14.57
CA TYR A 412 12.34 -30.99 -15.44
C TYR A 412 10.88 -30.62 -15.70
N GLY A 413 10.02 -31.60 -15.99
CA GLY A 413 8.58 -31.37 -16.15
C GLY A 413 7.95 -30.75 -14.89
N LEU A 414 8.38 -31.20 -13.71
CA LEU A 414 7.93 -30.66 -12.43
C LEU A 414 8.45 -29.22 -12.21
N ALA A 415 9.72 -28.97 -12.49
CA ALA A 415 10.31 -27.64 -12.35
C ALA A 415 9.60 -26.58 -13.20
N VAL A 416 9.17 -26.94 -14.42
CA VAL A 416 8.41 -26.04 -15.32
C VAL A 416 6.94 -25.91 -14.88
N SER A 417 6.32 -26.98 -14.38
CA SER A 417 4.91 -26.97 -14.00
C SER A 417 4.63 -26.30 -12.65
N LEU A 418 5.56 -26.34 -11.69
CA LEU A 418 5.38 -25.75 -10.35
C LEU A 418 5.00 -24.25 -10.37
N PRO A 419 5.68 -23.37 -11.13
CA PRO A 419 5.24 -21.98 -11.30
C PRO A 419 3.85 -21.84 -11.92
N LEU A 420 3.51 -22.68 -12.90
CA LEU A 420 2.21 -22.66 -13.56
C LEU A 420 1.09 -23.10 -12.60
N LEU A 421 1.35 -24.11 -11.78
CA LEU A 421 0.44 -24.59 -10.75
C LEU A 421 0.22 -23.53 -9.66
N LEU A 422 1.27 -22.84 -9.22
CA LEU A 422 1.15 -21.73 -8.27
C LEU A 422 0.35 -20.57 -8.88
N TYR A 423 0.60 -20.22 -10.14
CA TYR A 423 -0.17 -19.18 -10.83
C TYR A 423 -1.64 -19.55 -10.98
N SER A 424 -1.92 -20.78 -11.45
CA SER A 424 -3.28 -21.32 -11.56
C SER A 424 -3.99 -21.24 -10.21
N HIS A 425 -3.34 -21.74 -9.16
CA HIS A 425 -3.85 -21.70 -7.79
C HIS A 425 -4.20 -20.28 -7.33
N ILE A 426 -3.30 -19.31 -7.50
CA ILE A 426 -3.56 -17.90 -7.15
C ILE A 426 -4.75 -17.35 -7.94
N ARG A 427 -4.86 -17.66 -9.24
CA ARG A 427 -5.99 -17.23 -10.07
C ARG A 427 -7.30 -17.84 -9.60
N VAL A 428 -7.30 -19.12 -9.25
CA VAL A 428 -8.50 -19.77 -8.72
C VAL A 428 -8.89 -19.21 -7.36
N LEU A 429 -7.95 -18.89 -6.47
CA LEU A 429 -8.26 -18.21 -5.21
C LEU A 429 -8.89 -16.84 -5.43
N GLU A 430 -8.38 -16.05 -6.38
CA GLU A 430 -8.95 -14.74 -6.71
C GLU A 430 -10.39 -14.86 -7.23
N GLU A 431 -10.62 -15.77 -8.18
CA GLU A 431 -11.92 -15.96 -8.82
C GLU A 431 -12.92 -16.65 -7.86
N SER A 432 -12.51 -17.68 -7.13
CA SER A 432 -13.37 -18.40 -6.16
C SER A 432 -13.89 -17.46 -5.08
N ARG A 433 -13.06 -16.53 -4.60
CA ARG A 433 -13.48 -15.48 -3.68
C ARG A 433 -14.56 -14.61 -4.29
N SER A 434 -14.35 -14.12 -5.51
CA SER A 434 -15.34 -13.31 -6.21
C SER A 434 -16.64 -14.08 -6.40
N ILE A 435 -16.57 -15.38 -6.69
CA ILE A 435 -17.75 -16.21 -6.92
C ILE A 435 -18.51 -16.44 -5.63
N PHE A 436 -17.84 -16.80 -4.53
CA PHE A 436 -18.47 -16.96 -3.22
C PHE A 436 -19.16 -15.67 -2.77
N GLU A 437 -18.48 -14.54 -2.95
CA GLU A 437 -19.03 -13.21 -2.76
C GLU A 437 -20.31 -13.00 -3.61
N ASN A 438 -20.32 -13.40 -4.88
CA ASN A 438 -21.48 -13.28 -5.78
C ASN A 438 -22.63 -14.21 -5.40
N VAL A 439 -22.34 -15.43 -5.00
CA VAL A 439 -23.34 -16.42 -4.57
C VAL A 439 -24.06 -15.92 -3.32
N ASN A 440 -23.31 -15.41 -2.34
CA ASN A 440 -23.90 -14.80 -1.14
C ASN A 440 -24.76 -13.59 -1.50
N PHE A 441 -24.33 -12.77 -2.46
CA PHE A 441 -25.14 -11.65 -2.96
C PHE A 441 -26.47 -12.12 -3.57
N LEU A 442 -26.44 -13.11 -4.48
CA LEU A 442 -27.65 -13.65 -5.11
C LEU A 442 -28.60 -14.24 -4.07
N PHE A 443 -28.04 -15.01 -3.12
CA PHE A 443 -28.80 -15.59 -2.03
C PHE A 443 -29.43 -14.51 -1.13
N ASN A 444 -28.66 -13.51 -0.70
CA ASN A 444 -29.16 -12.47 0.21
C ASN A 444 -30.21 -11.57 -0.44
N ILE A 445 -30.06 -11.24 -1.73
CA ILE A 445 -31.09 -10.49 -2.48
C ILE A 445 -32.38 -11.29 -2.61
N ALA A 446 -32.29 -12.59 -2.90
CA ALA A 446 -33.47 -13.43 -3.03
C ALA A 446 -34.15 -13.68 -1.67
N ALA A 447 -33.37 -13.93 -0.61
CA ALA A 447 -33.87 -14.26 0.71
C ALA A 447 -34.41 -13.05 1.50
N HIS A 448 -33.93 -11.83 1.22
CA HIS A 448 -34.30 -10.61 1.94
C HIS A 448 -34.86 -9.54 1.01
N SER A 449 -35.67 -9.93 0.02
CA SER A 449 -36.19 -9.04 -1.04
C SER A 449 -36.82 -7.76 -0.49
N ASP A 450 -37.60 -7.85 0.58
CA ASP A 450 -38.35 -6.74 1.15
C ASP A 450 -37.42 -5.73 1.84
N GLN A 451 -36.41 -6.22 2.57
CA GLN A 451 -35.39 -5.38 3.20
C GLN A 451 -34.51 -4.70 2.15
N VAL A 452 -34.19 -5.39 1.06
CA VAL A 452 -33.46 -4.81 -0.08
C VAL A 452 -34.30 -3.74 -0.78
N ALA A 453 -35.61 -3.95 -0.94
CA ALA A 453 -36.51 -2.95 -1.50
C ALA A 453 -36.58 -1.69 -0.62
N LYS A 454 -36.64 -1.85 0.71
CA LYS A 454 -36.56 -0.74 1.67
C LYS A 454 -35.23 0.02 1.55
N LEU A 455 -34.10 -0.69 1.49
CA LEU A 455 -32.79 -0.06 1.30
C LEU A 455 -32.68 0.71 -0.02
N ARG A 456 -33.33 0.24 -1.08
CA ARG A 456 -33.39 0.98 -2.36
C ARG A 456 -34.17 2.30 -2.20
N GLN A 457 -35.27 2.28 -1.46
CA GLN A 457 -36.07 3.48 -1.19
C GLN A 457 -35.31 4.49 -0.32
N GLU A 458 -34.61 4.02 0.72
CA GLU A 458 -33.79 4.87 1.61
C GLU A 458 -32.55 5.44 0.91
N ARG A 459 -31.96 4.68 -0.02
CA ARG A 459 -30.77 5.10 -0.77
C ARG A 459 -31.05 6.28 -1.71
N ALA A 460 -32.20 6.31 -2.37
CA ALA A 460 -32.51 7.32 -3.38
C ALA A 460 -32.40 8.78 -2.87
N PRO A 461 -33.05 9.18 -1.75
CA PRO A 461 -32.88 10.52 -1.19
C PRO A 461 -31.45 10.75 -0.67
N LEU A 462 -30.84 9.72 -0.07
CA LEU A 462 -29.48 9.83 0.48
C LEU A 462 -28.43 10.14 -0.61
N VAL A 463 -28.59 9.57 -1.80
CA VAL A 463 -27.74 9.89 -2.96
C VAL A 463 -27.83 11.37 -3.31
N LEU A 464 -29.05 11.93 -3.35
CA LEU A 464 -29.25 13.34 -3.69
C LEU A 464 -28.63 14.26 -2.63
N GLU A 465 -28.85 13.97 -1.35
CA GLU A 465 -28.27 14.73 -0.23
C GLU A 465 -26.73 14.72 -0.28
N VAL A 466 -26.13 13.55 -0.51
CA VAL A 466 -24.68 13.42 -0.64
C VAL A 466 -24.15 14.13 -1.89
N GLN A 467 -24.84 14.02 -3.02
CA GLN A 467 -24.44 14.70 -4.26
C GLN A 467 -24.48 16.22 -4.13
N GLU A 468 -25.49 16.75 -3.46
CA GLU A 468 -25.60 18.17 -3.14
C GLU A 468 -24.44 18.62 -2.23
N LEU A 469 -24.24 17.95 -1.09
CA LEU A 469 -23.20 18.33 -0.13
C LEU A 469 -21.79 18.28 -0.75
N VAL A 470 -21.46 17.17 -1.40
CA VAL A 470 -20.13 16.97 -1.99
C VAL A 470 -19.90 17.96 -3.13
N SER A 471 -20.89 18.25 -3.98
CA SER A 471 -20.71 19.21 -5.07
C SER A 471 -20.57 20.65 -4.59
N SER A 472 -21.15 20.99 -3.43
CA SER A 472 -21.10 22.35 -2.87
C SER A 472 -19.82 22.64 -2.07
N HIS A 473 -19.19 21.62 -1.48
CA HIS A 473 -18.08 21.81 -0.53
C HIS A 473 -16.74 21.21 -0.97
N VAL A 474 -16.72 20.32 -1.96
CA VAL A 474 -15.48 19.74 -2.49
C VAL A 474 -14.99 20.55 -3.69
N ASP A 475 -13.67 20.66 -3.84
CA ASP A 475 -12.99 21.33 -4.95
C ASP A 475 -13.59 20.96 -6.33
N GLY A 476 -14.08 21.98 -7.04
CA GLY A 476 -14.70 21.85 -8.35
C GLY A 476 -13.82 21.23 -9.43
N GLN A 477 -12.49 21.39 -9.36
CA GLN A 477 -11.55 20.76 -10.29
C GLN A 477 -11.53 19.23 -10.12
N ILE A 478 -11.54 18.77 -8.87
CA ILE A 478 -11.59 17.34 -8.55
C ILE A 478 -12.92 16.77 -9.03
N ILE A 479 -14.03 17.45 -8.74
CA ILE A 479 -15.37 17.04 -9.18
C ILE A 479 -15.46 16.98 -10.70
N ALA A 480 -14.97 17.99 -11.43
CA ALA A 480 -14.95 18.00 -12.88
C ALA A 480 -14.10 16.85 -13.46
N SER A 481 -12.95 16.57 -12.87
CA SER A 481 -12.06 15.47 -13.26
C SER A 481 -12.70 14.08 -13.04
N VAL A 482 -13.47 13.92 -11.96
CA VAL A 482 -14.23 12.69 -11.67
C VAL A 482 -15.41 12.54 -12.63
N LYS A 483 -16.21 13.59 -12.84
CA LYS A 483 -17.35 13.57 -13.78
C LYS A 483 -16.91 13.24 -15.21
N LYS A 484 -15.85 13.88 -15.70
CA LYS A 484 -15.27 13.59 -17.03
C LYS A 484 -14.90 12.12 -17.18
N GLU A 485 -14.34 11.49 -16.15
CA GLU A 485 -14.02 10.06 -16.21
C GLU A 485 -15.26 9.19 -16.20
N MET A 486 -16.28 9.54 -15.42
CA MET A 486 -17.54 8.80 -15.41
C MET A 486 -18.21 8.78 -16.79
N GLU A 487 -18.13 9.88 -17.55
CA GLU A 487 -18.66 9.96 -18.92
C GLU A 487 -17.91 9.05 -19.90
N HIS A 488 -16.59 8.90 -19.72
CA HIS A 488 -15.72 8.13 -20.62
C HIS A 488 -15.51 6.67 -20.16
N SER A 489 -15.93 6.33 -18.94
CA SER A 489 -15.77 4.98 -18.41
C SER A 489 -16.72 4.04 -19.13
N PRO A 490 -16.23 2.95 -19.76
CA PRO A 490 -17.09 2.04 -20.48
C PRO A 490 -18.17 1.51 -19.53
N LYS A 491 -19.44 1.56 -19.96
CA LYS A 491 -20.56 0.87 -19.28
C LYS A 491 -20.25 -0.62 -19.28
N ARG A 492 -19.46 -1.08 -18.31
CA ARG A 492 -19.14 -2.51 -18.16
C ARG A 492 -20.45 -3.22 -17.93
N ARG A 493 -20.74 -4.24 -18.75
CA ARG A 493 -21.94 -5.06 -18.58
C ARG A 493 -21.98 -5.55 -17.12
N PRO A 494 -22.99 -5.17 -16.32
CA PRO A 494 -23.05 -5.50 -14.89
C PRO A 494 -23.15 -7.02 -14.64
N LEU A 495 -23.51 -7.79 -15.67
CA LEU A 495 -23.90 -9.19 -15.55
C LEU A 495 -22.71 -10.17 -15.43
N ILE A 496 -21.51 -9.84 -15.94
CA ILE A 496 -20.47 -10.86 -16.17
C ILE A 496 -19.38 -10.90 -15.09
N LYS A 497 -19.11 -9.82 -14.37
CA LYS A 497 -18.18 -9.83 -13.22
C LYS A 497 -18.61 -8.78 -12.20
N ARG A 498 -18.96 -9.20 -10.97
CA ARG A 498 -18.99 -8.28 -9.83
C ARG A 498 -17.62 -7.63 -9.78
N VAL A 499 -17.56 -6.31 -9.94
CA VAL A 499 -16.29 -5.61 -9.76
C VAL A 499 -15.89 -5.90 -8.33
N PRO A 500 -14.73 -6.53 -8.08
CA PRO A 500 -14.24 -6.67 -6.73
C PRO A 500 -14.03 -5.25 -6.23
N SER A 501 -14.97 -4.79 -5.40
CA SER A 501 -14.94 -3.45 -4.82
C SER A 501 -13.54 -3.21 -4.30
N THR A 502 -12.89 -2.21 -4.87
CA THR A 502 -11.54 -1.81 -4.48
C THR A 502 -11.50 -1.46 -3.00
N SER A 503 -12.64 -1.04 -2.41
CA SER A 503 -12.72 -0.41 -1.10
C SER A 503 -13.52 -1.17 -0.01
N ASP A 504 -14.25 -2.25 -0.30
CA ASP A 504 -15.08 -2.98 0.70
C ASP A 504 -14.38 -4.12 1.44
N THR A 505 -13.06 -4.11 1.50
CA THR A 505 -12.37 -5.24 2.14
C THR A 505 -11.48 -4.82 3.27
N LEU A 506 -11.81 -3.70 3.91
CA LEU A 506 -11.31 -3.37 5.23
C LEU A 506 -12.26 -3.97 6.24
N LEU A 507 -11.71 -4.81 7.11
CA LEU A 507 -12.33 -5.30 8.34
C LEU A 507 -13.45 -6.34 8.17
N SER A 508 -13.14 -7.44 7.47
CA SER A 508 -13.75 -8.75 7.74
C SER A 508 -12.73 -9.86 7.62
#